data_AF-A0AAE0JR02-F1
#
_entry.id   AF-A0AAE0JR02-F1
#
_cell.length_a   1.000
_cell.length_b   1.000
_cell.length_c   1.000
_cell.angle_alpha   90.00
_cell.angle_beta   90.00
_cell.angle_gamma   90.00
#
_symmetry.space_group_name_H-M   'P 1'
#
loop_
_entity.id
_entity.type
_entity.pdbx_description
1 polymer ?
#
loop_
_entity_poly.entity_id
_entity_poly.type
_entity_poly.pdbx_seq_one_letter_code
_entity_poly.pdbx_strand_id
1 'polypeptide(L)'
;ICQGVHVDDCAEGYVALAEWEVVNKVEGGGEVFNVSSRGTEETVDGIVKALCEEYGVDFERVRYVKPEDLQEGENPWPLELVVDFPQWTGDEKLRRVTGWRDRRPLFREAVGVYRRAYEAAKEGG
;
A
#
# COMPACT_ATOMS: atom_id res chain seq x y z
N ILE A 1 4.78 -8.43 -6.20
CA ILE A 1 4.84 -7.00 -5.81
C ILE A 1 3.46 -6.64 -5.31
N CYS A 2 3.38 -6.06 -4.12
CA CYS A 2 2.16 -5.53 -3.54
C CYS A 2 2.38 -4.03 -3.37
N GLN A 3 1.94 -3.23 -4.34
CA GLN A 3 2.12 -1.79 -4.24
C GLN A 3 0.99 -1.18 -3.41
N GLY A 4 1.39 -0.38 -2.43
CA GLY A 4 0.53 0.50 -1.66
C GLY A 4 1.27 1.80 -1.39
N VAL A 5 0.60 2.75 -0.76
CA VAL A 5 1.21 3.98 -0.28
C VAL A 5 0.49 4.41 0.99
N HIS A 6 1.19 5.12 1.87
CA HIS A 6 0.55 5.68 3.05
C HIS A 6 -0.58 6.64 2.62
N VAL A 7 -1.72 6.63 3.34
CA VAL A 7 -2.91 7.43 2.99
C VAL A 7 -2.62 8.93 2.87
N ASP A 8 -1.85 9.49 3.80
CA ASP A 8 -1.45 10.89 3.71
C ASP A 8 -0.55 11.19 2.50
N ASP A 9 0.39 10.29 2.15
CA ASP A 9 1.23 10.47 0.97
C ASP A 9 0.36 10.39 -0.29
N CYS A 10 -0.66 9.52 -0.30
CA CYS A 10 -1.67 9.46 -1.33
C CYS A 10 -2.40 10.80 -1.48
N ALA A 11 -2.89 11.34 -0.36
CA ALA A 11 -3.58 12.63 -0.33
C ALA A 11 -2.68 13.78 -0.82
N GLU A 12 -1.43 13.83 -0.37
CA GLU A 12 -0.43 14.79 -0.84
C GLU A 12 -0.18 14.66 -2.35
N GLY A 13 -0.25 13.44 -2.91
CA GLY A 13 -0.16 13.20 -4.35
C GLY A 13 -1.33 13.80 -5.13
N TYR A 14 -2.55 13.66 -4.61
CA TYR A 14 -3.73 14.31 -5.19
C TYR A 14 -3.65 15.83 -5.13
N VAL A 15 -3.20 16.40 -4.01
CA VAL A 15 -3.01 17.86 -3.89
C VAL A 15 -1.98 18.34 -4.91
N ALA A 16 -0.84 17.66 -5.03
CA ALA A 16 0.21 18.02 -5.99
C ALA A 16 -0.27 17.97 -7.45
N LEU A 17 -1.15 17.01 -7.79
CA LEU A 17 -1.79 16.96 -9.11
C LEU A 17 -2.72 18.15 -9.34
N ALA A 18 -3.59 18.45 -8.38
CA ALA A 18 -4.53 19.56 -8.48
C ALA A 18 -3.79 20.91 -8.66
N GLU A 19 -2.72 21.13 -7.90
CA GLU A 19 -1.87 22.32 -8.03
C GLU A 19 -1.19 22.39 -9.40
N TRP A 20 -0.66 21.26 -9.89
CA TRP A 20 -0.04 21.17 -11.22
C TRP A 20 -1.03 21.45 -12.35
N GLU A 21 -2.25 20.91 -12.30
CA GLU A 21 -3.29 21.14 -13.31
C GLU A 21 -3.70 22.61 -13.39
N VAL A 22 -3.86 23.26 -12.23
CA VAL A 22 -4.16 24.70 -12.14
C VAL A 22 -3.04 25.53 -12.78
N VAL A 23 -1.78 25.25 -12.44
CA VAL A 23 -0.62 25.99 -12.96
C VAL A 23 -0.46 25.78 -14.47
N ASN A 24 -0.69 24.56 -14.96
CA ASN A 24 -0.45 24.20 -16.35
C ASN A 24 -1.69 24.37 -17.24
N LYS A 25 -2.82 24.83 -16.68
CA LYS A 25 -4.09 25.03 -17.40
C LYS A 25 -4.50 23.78 -18.19
N VAL A 26 -4.32 22.62 -17.58
CA VAL A 26 -4.71 21.34 -18.19
C VAL A 26 -6.23 21.24 -18.06
N GLU A 27 -6.94 21.75 -19.06
CA GLU A 27 -8.40 21.65 -19.11
C GLU A 27 -8.84 20.25 -19.56
N GLY A 28 -9.73 19.63 -18.78
CA GLY A 28 -10.60 18.56 -19.27
C GLY A 28 -10.26 17.12 -18.92
N GLY A 29 -9.14 16.85 -18.24
CA GLY A 29 -8.81 15.49 -17.79
C GLY A 29 -8.53 14.51 -18.95
N GLY A 30 -7.34 13.94 -18.96
CA GLY A 30 -6.98 12.92 -19.97
C GLY A 30 -5.69 12.16 -19.65
N GLU A 31 -4.99 12.58 -18.61
CA GLU A 31 -3.74 11.97 -18.18
C GLU A 31 -4.01 11.06 -16.99
N VAL A 32 -3.55 9.81 -17.08
CA VAL A 32 -3.60 8.86 -15.97
C VAL A 32 -2.31 8.97 -15.16
N PHE A 33 -2.44 9.01 -13.84
CA PHE A 33 -1.32 9.03 -12.90
C PHE A 33 -1.52 7.93 -11.87
N ASN A 34 -0.43 7.26 -11.49
CA ASN A 34 -0.43 6.37 -10.34
C ASN A 34 0.18 7.11 -9.14
N VAL A 35 -0.43 6.93 -7.98
CA VAL A 35 0.11 7.39 -6.70
C VAL A 35 0.50 6.14 -5.91
N SER A 36 1.80 5.86 -5.84
CA SER A 36 2.34 4.69 -5.13
C SER A 36 3.60 5.06 -4.36
N SER A 37 3.96 4.24 -3.37
CA SER A 37 5.16 4.47 -2.57
C SER A 37 6.42 4.21 -3.39
N ARG A 38 7.55 4.72 -2.90
CA ARG A 38 8.85 4.46 -3.48
C ARG A 38 9.16 2.97 -3.37
N GLY A 39 9.36 2.34 -4.51
CA GLY A 39 10.02 1.05 -4.57
C GLY A 39 9.18 -0.05 -5.20
N THR A 40 9.90 -0.95 -5.84
CA THR A 40 9.42 -2.26 -6.32
C THR A 40 9.54 -3.34 -5.25
N GLU A 41 9.91 -2.95 -4.03
CA GLU A 41 10.39 -3.86 -2.97
C GLU A 41 9.31 -4.35 -2.03
N GLU A 42 8.13 -3.71 -2.01
CA GLU A 42 7.02 -4.18 -1.19
C GLU A 42 6.42 -5.44 -1.85
N THR A 43 6.58 -6.57 -1.15
CA THR A 43 6.13 -7.88 -1.59
C THR A 43 5.23 -8.47 -0.52
N VAL A 44 4.31 -9.34 -0.91
CA VAL A 44 3.47 -10.08 0.04
C VAL A 44 4.34 -10.78 1.08
N ASP A 45 5.45 -11.40 0.66
CA ASP A 45 6.40 -12.06 1.56
C ASP A 45 7.07 -11.11 2.56
N GLY A 46 7.49 -9.92 2.11
CA GLY A 46 8.03 -8.89 2.99
C GLY A 46 7.01 -8.40 4.01
N ILE A 47 5.76 -8.21 3.59
CA ILE A 47 4.65 -7.81 4.47
C ILE A 47 4.36 -8.90 5.51
N VAL A 48 4.24 -10.17 5.09
CA VAL A 48 3.96 -11.29 5.97
C VAL A 48 5.08 -11.46 7.00
N LYS A 49 6.35 -11.34 6.60
CA LYS A 49 7.49 -11.39 7.53
C LYS A 49 7.45 -10.28 8.57
N ALA A 50 7.19 -9.04 8.14
CA ALA A 50 7.06 -7.91 9.06
C ALA A 50 5.90 -8.10 10.05
N LEU A 51 4.76 -8.64 9.59
CA LEU A 51 3.64 -9.00 10.47
C LEU A 51 4.03 -10.10 11.47
N CYS A 52 4.73 -11.15 11.02
CA CYS A 52 5.18 -12.22 11.89
C CYS A 52 6.10 -11.70 12.99
N GLU A 53 7.05 -10.84 12.64
CA GLU A 53 7.96 -10.19 13.58
C GLU A 53 7.20 -9.32 14.59
N GLU A 54 6.32 -8.42 14.13
CA GLU A 54 5.58 -7.50 15.00
C GLU A 54 4.64 -8.21 15.99
N TYR A 55 4.01 -9.30 15.56
CA TYR A 55 3.04 -10.05 16.38
C TYR A 55 3.61 -11.29 17.06
N GLY A 56 4.92 -11.56 16.93
CA GLY A 56 5.58 -12.73 17.54
C GLY A 56 5.07 -14.07 16.98
N VAL A 57 4.64 -14.09 15.72
CA VAL A 57 4.25 -15.32 15.02
C VAL A 57 5.49 -15.94 14.39
N ASP A 58 5.67 -17.24 14.58
CA ASP A 58 6.72 -17.99 13.92
C ASP A 58 6.44 -18.11 12.41
N PHE A 59 7.29 -17.48 11.60
CA PHE A 59 7.14 -17.47 10.14
C PHE A 59 7.23 -18.87 9.53
N GLU A 60 7.92 -19.82 10.15
CA GLU A 60 7.99 -21.23 9.67
C GLU A 60 6.63 -21.93 9.73
N ARG A 61 5.69 -21.39 10.52
CA ARG A 61 4.32 -21.89 10.66
C ARG A 61 3.34 -21.22 9.71
N VAL A 62 3.79 -20.24 8.92
CA VAL A 62 2.97 -19.55 7.91
C VAL A 62 3.17 -20.23 6.56
N ARG A 63 2.07 -20.42 5.83
CA ARG A 63 2.06 -21.02 4.50
C ARG A 63 1.18 -20.24 3.54
N TYR A 64 1.65 -20.07 2.31
CA TYR A 64 0.80 -19.67 1.20
C TYR A 64 -0.06 -20.88 0.81
N VAL A 65 -1.36 -20.70 0.78
CA VAL A 65 -2.34 -21.72 0.34
C VAL A 65 -2.99 -21.24 -0.94
N LYS A 66 -3.39 -22.17 -1.80
CA LYS A 66 -4.26 -21.83 -2.91
C LYS A 66 -5.69 -21.72 -2.42
N PRO A 67 -6.55 -20.94 -3.09
CA PRO A 67 -7.97 -20.88 -2.76
C PRO A 67 -8.62 -22.28 -2.71
N GLU A 68 -8.22 -23.19 -3.59
CA GLU A 68 -8.75 -24.57 -3.62
C GLU A 68 -8.35 -25.43 -2.40
N ASP A 69 -7.32 -25.03 -1.65
CA ASP A 69 -6.82 -25.74 -0.47
C ASP A 69 -7.48 -25.25 0.83
N LEU A 70 -8.37 -24.25 0.75
CA LEU A 70 -9.07 -23.69 1.90
C LEU A 70 -10.19 -24.62 2.39
N GLN A 71 -10.31 -24.74 3.71
CA GLN A 71 -11.39 -25.50 4.34
C GLN A 71 -12.73 -24.75 4.27
N GLU A 72 -13.83 -25.48 4.40
CA GLU A 72 -15.17 -24.88 4.47
C GLU A 72 -15.24 -23.87 5.63
N GLY A 73 -15.56 -22.61 5.31
CA GLY A 73 -15.60 -21.51 6.27
C GLY A 73 -14.32 -20.67 6.37
N GLU A 74 -13.22 -21.08 5.74
CA GLU A 74 -12.05 -20.22 5.59
C GLU A 74 -12.28 -19.17 4.48
N ASN A 75 -11.94 -17.91 4.77
CA ASN A 75 -12.14 -16.79 3.83
C ASN A 75 -10.82 -16.53 3.07
N PRO A 76 -10.80 -16.59 1.73
CA PRO A 76 -9.61 -16.28 0.92
C PRO A 76 -9.23 -14.79 0.93
N TRP A 77 -9.54 -14.03 1.98
CA TRP A 77 -9.28 -12.59 2.00
C TRP A 77 -7.78 -12.30 1.82
N PRO A 78 -7.41 -11.40 0.89
CA PRO A 78 -8.27 -10.49 0.14
C PRO A 78 -8.82 -11.10 -1.15
N LEU A 79 -10.01 -10.62 -1.59
CA LEU A 79 -10.67 -11.03 -2.83
C LEU A 79 -9.65 -11.18 -3.98
N GLU A 80 -9.68 -12.29 -4.72
CA GLU A 80 -8.80 -12.55 -5.87
C GLU A 80 -8.72 -11.34 -6.84
N LEU A 81 -9.83 -10.63 -6.98
CA LEU A 81 -9.97 -9.43 -7.80
C LEU A 81 -9.11 -8.23 -7.36
N VAL A 82 -8.61 -8.21 -6.11
CA VAL A 82 -7.97 -7.03 -5.51
C VAL A 82 -6.47 -7.22 -5.29
N VAL A 83 -5.98 -8.43 -5.01
CA VAL A 83 -4.56 -8.64 -4.64
C VAL A 83 -3.87 -9.86 -5.26
N ASP A 84 -4.58 -10.71 -6.01
CA ASP A 84 -4.02 -11.99 -6.48
C ASP A 84 -3.21 -11.86 -7.78
N PHE A 85 -2.79 -10.64 -8.12
CA PHE A 85 -1.87 -10.38 -9.21
C PHE A 85 -0.87 -9.30 -8.82
N PRO A 86 0.40 -9.40 -9.28
CA PRO A 86 1.38 -8.35 -9.06
C PRO A 86 0.89 -7.02 -9.63
N GLN A 87 0.70 -6.03 -8.76
CA GLN A 87 0.38 -4.67 -9.14
C GLN A 87 1.68 -3.87 -9.16
N TRP A 88 2.25 -3.70 -10.36
CA TRP A 88 3.33 -2.75 -10.58
C TRP A 88 2.79 -1.57 -11.38
N THR A 89 2.68 -0.44 -10.71
CA THR A 89 2.27 0.84 -11.24
C THR A 89 3.48 1.79 -11.23
N GLY A 90 3.70 2.45 -12.37
CA GLY A 90 4.74 3.47 -12.50
C GLY A 90 4.25 4.82 -11.99
N ASP A 91 4.90 5.36 -10.97
CA ASP A 91 4.66 6.68 -10.38
C ASP A 91 5.61 7.77 -10.92
N GLU A 92 6.49 7.40 -11.86
CA GLU A 92 7.55 8.27 -12.38
C GLU A 92 6.98 9.50 -13.07
N LYS A 93 5.79 9.35 -13.70
CA LYS A 93 5.08 10.44 -14.36
C LYS A 93 4.65 11.50 -13.35
N LEU A 94 3.97 11.10 -12.27
CA LEU A 94 3.53 11.99 -11.21
C LEU A 94 4.74 12.74 -10.62
N ARG A 95 5.75 11.98 -10.20
CA ARG A 95 6.97 12.51 -9.59
C ARG A 95 7.71 13.49 -10.50
N ARG A 96 7.72 13.25 -11.82
CA ARG A 96 8.37 14.11 -12.81
C ARG A 96 7.63 15.43 -13.01
N VAL A 97 6.29 15.41 -13.09
CA VAL A 97 5.54 16.61 -13.46
C VAL A 97 5.17 17.50 -12.27
N THR A 98 4.96 16.91 -11.09
CA THR A 98 4.59 17.66 -9.87
C THR A 98 5.74 17.83 -8.90
N GLY A 99 6.82 17.05 -9.03
CA GLY A 99 7.89 16.97 -8.04
C GLY A 99 7.52 16.21 -6.78
N TRP A 100 6.29 15.70 -6.66
CA TRP A 100 5.81 14.95 -5.50
C TRP A 100 6.69 13.73 -5.24
N ARG A 101 6.91 13.42 -3.96
CA ARG A 101 7.55 12.19 -3.47
C ARG A 101 6.83 11.79 -2.20
N ASP A 102 6.51 10.50 -2.08
CA ASP A 102 6.15 9.87 -0.82
C ASP A 102 7.27 10.06 0.22
N ARG A 103 6.88 10.17 1.49
CA ARG A 103 7.79 10.49 2.59
C ARG A 103 7.75 9.44 3.68
N ARG A 104 6.60 8.78 3.84
CA ARG A 104 6.36 7.86 4.95
C ARG A 104 6.95 6.49 4.62
N PRO A 105 7.34 5.70 5.63
CA PRO A 105 7.93 4.38 5.38
C PRO A 105 6.97 3.44 4.67
N LEU A 106 7.53 2.38 4.09
CA LEU A 106 6.74 1.27 3.55
C LEU A 106 5.95 0.57 4.66
N PHE A 107 4.89 -0.16 4.30
CA PHE A 107 4.07 -0.85 5.30
C PHE A 107 4.91 -1.84 6.11
N ARG A 108 5.72 -2.67 5.43
CA ARG A 108 6.64 -3.63 6.08
C ARG A 108 7.63 -2.97 7.05
N GLU A 109 7.93 -1.68 6.89
CA GLU A 109 8.88 -0.93 7.72
C GLU A 109 8.20 -0.28 8.93
N ALA A 110 6.90 -0.04 8.87
CA ALA A 110 6.15 0.73 9.86
C ALA A 110 4.89 0.04 10.39
N VAL A 111 4.74 -1.27 10.20
CA VAL A 111 3.58 -2.05 10.66
C VAL A 111 3.24 -1.81 12.14
N GLY A 112 4.26 -1.71 13.00
CA GLY A 112 4.07 -1.43 14.43
C GLY A 112 3.47 -0.05 14.74
N VAL A 113 3.61 0.94 13.86
CA VAL A 113 2.95 2.25 14.01
C VAL A 113 1.43 2.08 13.93
N TYR A 114 0.96 1.30 12.95
CA TYR A 114 -0.47 1.03 12.77
C TYR A 114 -1.06 0.26 13.95
N ARG A 115 -0.35 -0.77 14.45
CA ARG A 115 -0.77 -1.53 15.64
C ARG A 115 -0.94 -0.60 16.85
N ARG A 116 0.08 0.18 17.17
CA ARG A 116 0.04 1.10 18.32
C ARG A 116 -1.03 2.17 18.19
N ALA A 117 -1.23 2.70 16.98
CA ALA A 117 -2.30 3.67 16.71
C ALA A 117 -3.69 3.04 16.94
N TYR A 118 -3.90 1.81 16.48
CA TYR A 118 -5.13 1.05 16.72
C TYR A 118 -5.35 0.78 18.22
N GLU A 119 -4.32 0.32 18.94
CA GLU A 119 -4.39 0.06 20.38
C GLU A 119 -4.74 1.34 21.16
N ALA A 120 -4.06 2.45 20.87
CA ALA A 120 -4.36 3.74 21.48
C ALA A 120 -5.79 4.22 21.19
N ALA A 121 -6.28 4.03 19.95
CA ALA A 121 -7.65 4.37 19.58
C ALA A 121 -8.69 3.52 20.33
N LYS A 122 -8.40 2.23 20.52
CA LYS A 122 -9.25 1.31 21.28
C LYS A 122 -9.25 1.62 22.79
N GLU A 123 -8.14 2.06 23.35
CA GLU A 123 -8.05 2.48 24.75
C GLU A 123 -8.73 3.83 25.00
N GLY A 124 -8.72 4.71 24.00
CA GLY A 124 -9.36 6.02 24.04
C GLY A 124 -10.86 6.05 23.75
N GLY A 125 -11.48 4.90 23.42
CA GLY A 125 -12.89 4.78 23.01
C GLY A 125 -13.51 3.43 23.30
#